data_AF-A0A951L8H6-F1
#
_entry.id   AF-A0A951L8H6-F1
#
_cell.length_a   1.000
_cell.length_b   1.000
_cell.length_c   1.000
_cell.angle_alpha   90.00
_cell.angle_beta   90.00
_cell.angle_gamma   90.00
#
_symmetry.space_group_name_H-M   'P 1'
#
loop_
_entity.id
_entity.type
_entity.pdbx_description
1 polymer ?
#
loop_
_entity_poly.entity_id
_entity_poly.type
_entity_poly.pdbx_seq_one_letter_code
_entity_poly.pdbx_strand_id
1 'polypeptide(L)'
;MAKRPMYLGHVNVYVRNAERAKEWYEDLLGLHVYDYRPGFAAFMSADEDQSHEVALMQIGDDAPLQQRRQVGLNHMAWRLESLDDLKEFYGRIKAKGQPIDHISDHGISLGIYLRDPDGNGVEVYYELPRAEWPSKDRVFAKEWGRGRFPGPWDAEMEPQPQPVAAE
;
A
#
# COMPACT_ATOMS: atom_id res chain seq x y z
N MET A 1 -8.01 -6.06 -34.22
CA MET A 1 -7.25 -6.24 -32.97
C MET A 1 -8.23 -6.59 -31.86
N ALA A 2 -7.90 -7.55 -30.99
CA ALA A 2 -8.72 -7.83 -29.82
C ALA A 2 -8.69 -6.62 -28.87
N LYS A 3 -9.87 -6.19 -28.40
CA LYS A 3 -9.96 -5.18 -27.34
C LYS A 3 -9.50 -5.84 -26.04
N ARG A 4 -8.56 -5.22 -25.33
CA ARG A 4 -7.99 -5.70 -24.05
C ARG A 4 -8.01 -4.58 -23.00
N PRO A 5 -8.04 -4.90 -21.69
CA PRO A 5 -7.87 -3.90 -20.63
C PRO A 5 -6.56 -3.12 -20.79
N MET A 6 -6.59 -1.84 -20.43
CA MET A 6 -5.40 -0.97 -20.50
C MET A 6 -4.58 -1.02 -19.19
N TYR A 7 -5.27 -0.96 -18.06
CA TYR A 7 -4.71 -0.96 -16.70
C TYR A 7 -5.81 -1.34 -15.69
N LEU A 8 -5.41 -1.59 -14.44
CA LEU A 8 -6.33 -1.74 -13.31
C LEU A 8 -6.92 -0.37 -12.98
N GLY A 9 -8.25 -0.24 -12.91
CA GLY A 9 -8.93 1.03 -12.65
C GLY A 9 -9.10 1.34 -11.17
N HIS A 10 -9.78 0.46 -10.43
CA HIS A 10 -10.05 0.66 -9.01
C HIS A 10 -10.21 -0.66 -8.27
N VAL A 11 -10.13 -0.58 -6.95
CA VAL A 11 -10.58 -1.62 -6.02
C VAL A 11 -11.76 -1.12 -5.20
N ASN A 12 -12.69 -2.03 -4.91
CA ASN A 12 -13.81 -1.75 -4.02
C ASN A 12 -13.68 -2.66 -2.80
N VAL A 13 -13.62 -2.06 -1.61
CA VAL A 13 -13.41 -2.76 -0.35
C VAL A 13 -14.53 -2.47 0.62
N TYR A 14 -14.87 -3.46 1.43
CA TYR A 14 -15.80 -3.25 2.53
C TYR A 14 -15.09 -2.65 3.75
N VAL A 15 -15.78 -1.71 4.39
CA VAL A 15 -15.39 -1.05 5.63
C VAL A 15 -16.59 -1.05 6.58
N ARG A 16 -16.33 -1.06 7.88
CA ARG A 16 -17.38 -0.97 8.90
C ARG A 16 -18.07 0.39 8.89
N ASN A 17 -17.29 1.44 8.69
CA ASN A 17 -17.73 2.82 8.69
C ASN A 17 -16.98 3.61 7.60
N ALA A 18 -17.70 4.10 6.60
CA ALA A 18 -17.09 4.78 5.46
C ALA A 18 -16.52 6.16 5.82
N GLU A 19 -17.06 6.86 6.82
CA GLU A 19 -16.53 8.14 7.28
C GLU A 19 -15.17 7.96 7.94
N ARG A 20 -15.07 7.06 8.92
CA ARG A 20 -13.82 6.74 9.62
C ARG A 20 -12.74 6.26 8.66
N ALA A 21 -13.10 5.41 7.71
CA ALA A 21 -12.16 4.94 6.70
C ALA A 21 -11.74 6.09 5.78
N LYS A 22 -12.68 6.86 5.21
CA LYS A 22 -12.39 8.02 4.37
C LYS A 22 -11.43 8.99 5.04
N GLU A 23 -11.69 9.36 6.29
CA GLU A 23 -10.82 10.25 7.08
C GLU A 23 -9.40 9.70 7.21
N TRP A 24 -9.25 8.39 7.45
CA TRP A 24 -7.91 7.78 7.52
C TRP A 24 -7.18 7.84 6.17
N TYR A 25 -7.86 7.53 5.06
CA TYR A 25 -7.26 7.59 3.72
C TYR A 25 -6.93 9.03 3.29
N GLU A 26 -7.81 9.99 3.61
CA GLU A 26 -7.59 11.41 3.33
C GLU A 26 -6.45 11.98 4.18
N ASP A 27 -6.46 11.71 5.50
CA ASP A 27 -5.49 12.28 6.43
C ASP A 27 -4.09 11.64 6.32
N LEU A 28 -4.00 10.33 6.13
CA LEU A 28 -2.72 9.64 6.04
C LEU A 28 -2.17 9.65 4.61
N LEU A 29 -2.96 9.16 3.65
CA LEU A 29 -2.51 9.00 2.26
C LEU A 29 -2.66 10.29 1.45
N GLY A 30 -3.51 11.22 1.86
CA GLY A 30 -3.75 12.46 1.10
C GLY A 30 -4.65 12.25 -0.11
N LEU A 31 -5.46 11.19 -0.14
CA LEU A 31 -6.33 10.93 -1.29
C LEU A 31 -7.43 11.99 -1.40
N HIS A 32 -7.69 12.43 -2.63
CA HIS A 32 -8.83 13.28 -2.95
C HIS A 32 -10.14 12.51 -2.80
N VAL A 33 -11.17 13.12 -2.19
CA VAL A 33 -12.51 12.54 -2.06
C VAL A 33 -13.43 13.14 -3.13
N TYR A 34 -13.82 12.34 -4.12
CA TYR A 34 -14.73 12.77 -5.19
C TYR A 34 -16.20 12.77 -4.78
N ASP A 35 -16.62 11.69 -4.12
CA ASP A 35 -18.00 11.52 -3.67
C ASP A 35 -17.99 10.80 -2.32
N TYR A 36 -18.80 11.31 -1.40
CA TYR A 36 -19.02 10.71 -0.10
C TYR A 36 -20.51 10.70 0.20
N ARG A 37 -21.01 9.49 0.47
CA ARG A 37 -22.41 9.20 0.75
C ARG A 37 -22.49 8.63 2.17
N PRO A 38 -22.87 9.45 3.16
CA PRO A 38 -22.94 9.03 4.55
C PRO A 38 -23.73 7.74 4.73
N GLY A 39 -23.18 6.81 5.51
CA GLY A 39 -23.78 5.49 5.76
C GLY A 39 -23.71 4.51 4.59
N PHE A 40 -23.04 4.86 3.48
CA PHE A 40 -22.98 4.02 2.29
C PHE A 40 -21.59 3.88 1.70
N ALA A 41 -20.96 4.95 1.21
CA ALA A 41 -19.70 4.82 0.47
C ALA A 41 -18.86 6.11 0.42
N ALA A 42 -17.55 5.96 0.24
CA ALA A 42 -16.64 7.03 -0.17
C ALA A 42 -15.83 6.60 -1.41
N PHE A 43 -15.61 7.51 -2.35
CA PHE A 43 -14.87 7.28 -3.60
C PHE A 43 -13.67 8.22 -3.64
N MET A 44 -12.46 7.65 -3.69
CA MET A 44 -11.21 8.40 -3.48
C MET A 44 -10.13 8.07 -4.51
N SER A 45 -9.28 9.04 -4.81
CA SER A 45 -8.18 8.89 -5.80
C SER A 45 -6.92 9.62 -5.37
N ALA A 46 -5.77 9.08 -5.75
CA ALA A 46 -4.48 9.77 -5.77
C ALA A 46 -4.24 10.50 -7.10
N ASP A 47 -4.79 9.99 -8.21
CA ASP A 47 -4.77 10.64 -9.53
C ASP A 47 -6.10 11.37 -9.78
N GLU A 48 -6.07 12.71 -9.78
CA GLU A 48 -7.27 13.53 -9.97
C GLU A 48 -7.84 13.53 -11.42
N ASP A 49 -7.16 12.87 -12.36
CA ASP A 49 -7.72 12.59 -13.68
C ASP A 49 -8.54 11.28 -13.72
N GLN A 50 -8.52 10.48 -12.64
CA GLN A 50 -9.34 9.26 -12.51
C GLN A 50 -10.56 9.48 -11.62
N SER A 51 -11.64 8.73 -11.87
CA SER A 51 -12.87 8.84 -11.07
C SER A 51 -12.71 8.37 -9.61
N HIS A 52 -11.83 7.38 -9.39
CA HIS A 52 -11.45 6.80 -8.10
C HIS A 52 -10.51 5.61 -8.37
N GLU A 53 -9.58 5.38 -7.45
CA GLU A 53 -8.75 4.17 -7.37
C GLU A 53 -9.22 3.26 -6.22
N VAL A 54 -9.89 3.83 -5.20
CA VAL A 54 -10.49 3.09 -4.09
C VAL A 54 -11.92 3.54 -3.82
N ALA A 55 -12.81 2.57 -3.65
CA ALA A 55 -14.15 2.76 -3.13
C ALA A 55 -14.29 2.04 -1.78
N LEU A 56 -14.71 2.77 -0.75
CA LEU A 56 -14.90 2.29 0.62
C LEU A 56 -16.39 2.07 0.88
N MET A 57 -16.85 0.83 0.88
CA MET A 57 -18.27 0.47 0.99
C MET A 57 -18.63 0.08 2.42
N GLN A 58 -19.57 0.82 3.02
CA GLN A 58 -19.99 0.62 4.40
C GLN A 58 -20.88 -0.62 4.55
N ILE A 59 -20.55 -1.47 5.54
CA ILE A 59 -21.34 -2.66 5.88
C ILE A 59 -21.78 -2.73 7.35
N GLY A 60 -21.46 -1.71 8.15
CA GLY A 60 -21.88 -1.58 9.55
C GLY A 60 -20.81 -2.03 10.56
N ASP A 61 -20.87 -1.49 11.76
CA ASP A 61 -19.83 -1.64 12.79
C ASP A 61 -19.68 -3.08 13.33
N ASP A 62 -20.72 -3.90 13.20
CA ASP A 62 -20.72 -5.30 13.66
C ASP A 62 -20.05 -6.28 12.67
N ALA A 63 -19.73 -5.82 11.46
CA ALA A 63 -19.10 -6.68 10.45
C ALA A 63 -17.74 -7.21 10.95
N PRO A 64 -17.35 -8.47 10.68
CA PRO A 64 -16.02 -8.95 11.05
C PRO A 64 -14.90 -8.12 10.42
N LEU A 65 -13.82 -7.87 11.17
CA LEU A 65 -12.60 -7.28 10.62
C LEU A 65 -11.90 -8.25 9.67
N GLN A 66 -11.01 -7.73 8.82
CA GLN A 66 -10.15 -8.56 7.98
C GLN A 66 -9.32 -9.54 8.82
N GLN A 67 -9.37 -10.82 8.47
CA GLN A 67 -8.53 -11.84 9.11
C GLN A 67 -7.19 -11.94 8.39
N ARG A 68 -6.11 -12.16 9.15
CA ARG A 68 -4.78 -12.37 8.58
C ARG A 68 -4.71 -13.74 7.91
N ARG A 69 -4.03 -13.81 6.76
CA ARG A 69 -3.73 -15.06 6.01
C ARG A 69 -4.98 -15.84 5.53
N GLN A 70 -6.06 -15.15 5.20
CA GLN A 70 -7.23 -15.73 4.53
C GLN A 70 -7.30 -15.36 3.04
N VAL A 71 -8.18 -16.02 2.28
CA VAL A 71 -8.49 -15.62 0.90
C VAL A 71 -9.18 -14.25 0.93
N GLY A 72 -8.72 -13.32 0.10
CA GLY A 72 -9.27 -11.97 0.03
C GLY A 72 -8.22 -10.96 -0.44
N LEU A 73 -8.48 -9.69 -0.15
CA LEU A 73 -7.49 -8.63 -0.35
C LEU A 73 -6.30 -8.86 0.58
N ASN A 74 -5.10 -8.94 0.02
CA ASN A 74 -3.88 -8.88 0.81
C ASN A 74 -3.58 -7.42 1.16
N HIS A 75 -3.30 -6.59 0.14
CA HIS A 75 -3.14 -5.14 0.27
C HIS A 75 -3.44 -4.43 -1.05
N MET A 76 -3.63 -3.12 -0.97
CA MET A 76 -3.59 -2.19 -2.11
C MET A 76 -2.34 -1.30 -1.97
N ALA A 77 -1.60 -1.10 -3.05
CA ALA A 77 -0.30 -0.43 -3.04
C ALA A 77 -0.36 0.97 -3.69
N TRP A 78 0.19 1.96 -3.00
CA TRP A 78 0.22 3.37 -3.39
C TRP A 78 1.66 3.80 -3.65
N ARG A 79 1.93 4.15 -4.90
CA ARG A 79 3.27 4.50 -5.36
C ARG A 79 3.57 5.97 -5.06
N LEU A 80 4.74 6.23 -4.48
CA LEU A 80 5.34 7.56 -4.40
C LEU A 80 6.33 7.77 -5.55
N GLU A 81 6.57 9.04 -5.89
CA GLU A 81 7.39 9.44 -7.02
C GLU A 81 8.87 9.11 -6.80
N SER A 82 9.38 9.34 -5.58
CA SER A 82 10.78 9.15 -5.24
C SER A 82 10.99 8.42 -3.91
N LEU A 83 12.24 7.99 -3.69
CA LEU A 83 12.65 7.43 -2.40
C LEU A 83 12.60 8.48 -1.28
N ASP A 84 12.85 9.76 -1.59
CA ASP A 84 12.79 10.83 -0.61
C ASP A 84 11.34 11.11 -0.18
N ASP A 85 10.38 11.06 -1.11
CA ASP A 85 8.95 11.13 -0.76
C ASP A 85 8.56 10.00 0.18
N LEU A 86 9.10 8.78 -0.03
CA LEU A 86 8.88 7.66 0.89
C LEU A 86 9.48 7.91 2.27
N LYS A 87 10.61 8.60 2.39
CA LYS A 87 11.19 9.02 3.69
C LYS A 87 10.30 10.01 4.40
N GLU A 88 9.79 11.01 3.68
CA GLU A 88 8.87 12.00 4.23
C GLU A 88 7.55 11.33 4.67
N PHE A 89 7.03 10.44 3.84
CA PHE A 89 5.81 9.69 4.14
C PHE A 89 5.99 8.77 5.34
N TYR A 90 7.14 8.08 5.45
CA TYR A 90 7.50 7.34 6.66
C TYR A 90 7.48 8.24 7.90
N GLY A 91 8.06 9.45 7.83
CA GLY A 91 7.99 10.43 8.90
C GLY A 91 6.55 10.79 9.30
N ARG A 92 5.65 10.98 8.31
CA ARG A 92 4.22 11.20 8.52
C ARG A 92 3.54 10.04 9.24
N ILE A 93 3.81 8.80 8.83
CA ILE A 93 3.27 7.59 9.48
C ILE A 93 3.65 7.59 10.97
N LYS A 94 4.94 7.80 11.29
CA LYS A 94 5.43 7.83 12.68
C LYS A 94 4.82 8.99 13.47
N ALA A 95 4.75 10.19 12.89
CA ALA A 95 4.19 11.37 13.53
C ALA A 95 2.69 11.21 13.89
N LYS A 96 1.94 10.48 13.07
CA LYS A 96 0.52 10.15 13.31
C LYS A 96 0.34 8.92 14.21
N GLY A 97 1.41 8.29 14.67
CA GLY A 97 1.36 7.10 15.52
C GLY A 97 0.75 5.87 14.83
N GLN A 98 0.78 5.81 13.50
CA GLN A 98 0.21 4.69 12.76
C GLN A 98 1.13 3.46 12.87
N PRO A 99 0.58 2.27 13.19
CA PRO A 99 1.37 1.06 13.35
C PRO A 99 1.83 0.55 11.97
N ILE A 100 3.14 0.33 11.85
CA ILE A 100 3.74 -0.34 10.69
C ILE A 100 3.71 -1.85 10.94
N ASP A 101 3.12 -2.60 10.03
CA ASP A 101 3.07 -4.07 10.09
C ASP A 101 4.43 -4.68 9.76
N HIS A 102 5.08 -4.21 8.69
CA HIS A 102 6.45 -4.54 8.30
C HIS A 102 6.96 -3.59 7.19
N ILE A 103 8.25 -3.64 6.90
CA ILE A 103 8.91 -2.93 5.80
C ILE A 103 9.73 -3.95 5.02
N SER A 104 9.58 -3.98 3.69
CA SER A 104 10.24 -4.96 2.84
C SER A 104 10.92 -4.33 1.63
N ASP A 105 12.14 -4.78 1.36
CA ASP A 105 12.90 -4.47 0.16
C ASP A 105 12.80 -5.66 -0.80
N HIS A 106 12.05 -5.46 -1.88
CA HIS A 106 11.81 -6.45 -2.92
C HIS A 106 12.83 -6.38 -4.06
N GLY A 107 13.94 -5.67 -3.85
CA GLY A 107 15.03 -5.46 -4.80
C GLY A 107 14.76 -4.41 -5.86
N ILE A 108 13.52 -4.29 -6.33
CA ILE A 108 13.10 -3.22 -7.26
C ILE A 108 12.21 -2.17 -6.62
N SER A 109 11.67 -2.47 -5.44
CA SER A 109 10.82 -1.57 -4.68
C SER A 109 11.06 -1.73 -3.19
N LEU A 110 10.82 -0.65 -2.46
CA LEU A 110 10.74 -0.65 -1.00
C LEU A 110 9.31 -0.31 -0.60
N GLY A 111 8.67 -1.22 0.13
CA GLY A 111 7.29 -1.08 0.60
C GLY A 111 7.19 -0.95 2.11
N ILE A 112 6.37 -0.01 2.58
CA ILE A 112 5.96 0.14 3.98
C ILE A 112 4.51 -0.34 4.10
N TYR A 113 4.28 -1.38 4.89
CA TYR A 113 2.99 -2.02 5.02
C TYR A 113 2.27 -1.58 6.30
N LEU A 114 1.01 -1.22 6.13
CA LEU A 114 0.10 -0.68 7.13
C LEU A 114 -1.23 -1.41 7.05
N ARG A 115 -2.12 -1.10 7.99
CA ARG A 115 -3.54 -1.45 7.92
C ARG A 115 -4.41 -0.22 8.08
N ASP A 116 -5.48 -0.17 7.30
CA ASP A 116 -6.55 0.78 7.52
C ASP A 116 -7.31 0.46 8.83
N PRO A 117 -8.28 1.29 9.26
CA PRO A 117 -9.01 1.09 10.51
C PRO A 117 -9.76 -0.24 10.62
N ASP A 118 -10.09 -0.89 9.51
CA ASP A 118 -10.82 -2.15 9.48
C ASP A 118 -9.93 -3.37 9.12
N GLY A 119 -8.62 -3.14 9.02
CA GLY A 119 -7.60 -4.18 8.85
C GLY A 119 -7.22 -4.47 7.40
N ASN A 120 -7.77 -3.74 6.42
CA ASN A 120 -7.40 -3.86 5.01
C ASN A 120 -5.93 -3.48 4.84
N GLY A 121 -5.18 -4.30 4.10
CA GLY A 121 -3.76 -4.04 3.88
C GLY A 121 -3.55 -2.82 2.98
N VAL A 122 -2.61 -1.97 3.38
CA VAL A 122 -2.18 -0.80 2.61
C VAL A 122 -0.66 -0.85 2.51
N GLU A 123 -0.14 -0.73 1.30
CA GLU A 123 1.29 -0.55 1.05
C GLU A 123 1.51 0.87 0.52
N VAL A 124 2.50 1.58 1.06
CA VAL A 124 3.05 2.79 0.44
C VAL A 124 4.48 2.48 0.04
N TYR A 125 4.81 2.70 -1.23
CA TYR A 125 6.07 2.20 -1.78
C TYR A 125 6.73 3.14 -2.76
N TYR A 126 8.04 2.94 -2.92
CA TYR A 126 8.82 3.47 -4.03
C TYR A 126 9.29 2.30 -4.90
N GLU A 127 9.34 2.51 -6.22
CA GLU A 127 9.84 1.54 -7.19
C GLU A 127 10.84 2.20 -8.13
N LEU A 128 11.96 1.49 -8.36
CA LEU A 128 13.00 1.92 -9.27
C LEU A 128 12.44 2.16 -10.68
N PRO A 129 12.98 3.15 -11.41
CA PRO A 129 12.71 3.31 -12.83
C PRO A 129 12.92 1.98 -13.58
N ARG A 130 12.05 1.70 -14.55
CA ARG A 130 12.05 0.43 -15.28
C ARG A 130 13.41 0.08 -15.90
N ALA A 131 14.21 1.08 -16.28
CA ALA A 131 15.54 0.89 -16.86
C ALA A 131 16.57 0.32 -15.88
N GLU A 132 16.33 0.44 -14.57
CA GLU A 132 17.23 0.01 -13.50
C GLU A 132 16.87 -1.37 -12.93
N TRP A 133 15.86 -2.01 -13.49
CA TRP A 133 15.44 -3.34 -13.03
C TRP A 133 16.51 -4.38 -13.37
N PRO A 134 16.91 -5.24 -12.41
CA PRO A 134 18.02 -6.18 -12.58
C PRO A 134 17.67 -7.35 -13.49
N SER A 135 16.39 -7.60 -13.75
CA SER A 135 15.90 -8.65 -14.64
C SER A 135 14.62 -8.23 -15.34
N LYS A 136 14.38 -8.77 -16.54
CA LYS A 136 13.11 -8.65 -17.25
C LYS A 136 12.07 -9.67 -16.78
N ASP A 137 12.54 -10.80 -16.25
CA ASP A 137 11.72 -11.92 -15.80
C ASP A 137 11.97 -12.20 -14.31
N ARG A 138 10.94 -12.61 -13.57
CA ARG A 138 11.01 -12.89 -12.12
C ARG A 138 11.59 -11.73 -11.30
N VAL A 139 11.00 -10.55 -11.45
CA VAL A 139 11.48 -9.29 -10.84
C VAL A 139 11.47 -9.29 -9.31
N PHE A 140 10.66 -10.14 -8.68
CA PHE A 140 10.57 -10.33 -7.23
C PHE A 140 11.27 -11.60 -6.72
N ALA A 141 12.22 -12.17 -7.48
CA ALA A 141 12.83 -13.46 -7.12
C ALA A 141 13.80 -13.41 -5.92
N LYS A 142 14.11 -12.22 -5.40
CA LYS A 142 14.98 -12.02 -4.25
C LYS A 142 14.48 -10.84 -3.43
N GLU A 143 14.19 -11.10 -2.17
CA GLU A 143 14.12 -10.03 -1.16
C GLU A 143 15.55 -9.63 -0.80
N TRP A 144 15.78 -8.34 -0.71
CA TRP A 144 17.06 -7.79 -0.31
C TRP A 144 16.94 -7.33 1.15
N GLY A 145 18.03 -7.43 1.90
CA GLY A 145 18.07 -6.92 3.26
C GLY A 145 18.24 -5.40 3.28
N ARG A 146 18.79 -4.90 4.39
CA ARG A 146 19.09 -3.48 4.57
C ARG A 146 20.10 -2.95 3.54
N GLY A 147 20.02 -1.65 3.25
CA GLY A 147 21.10 -0.88 2.61
C GLY A 147 20.97 -0.60 1.11
N ARG A 148 20.04 -1.23 0.38
CA ARG A 148 19.80 -0.89 -1.03
C ARG A 148 18.91 0.35 -1.18
N PHE A 149 17.88 0.46 -0.34
CA PHE A 149 17.08 1.67 -0.18
C PHE A 149 17.36 2.28 1.20
N PRO A 150 18.43 3.06 1.37
CA PRO A 150 18.82 3.58 2.68
C PRO A 150 17.80 4.58 3.21
N GLY A 151 17.49 4.51 4.51
CA GLY A 151 16.53 5.42 5.13
C GLY A 151 16.24 5.15 6.60
N PRO A 152 15.35 5.95 7.21
CA PRO A 152 15.07 5.86 8.64
C PRO A 152 14.45 4.52 9.06
N TRP A 153 13.88 3.78 8.11
CA TRP A 153 13.32 2.44 8.28
C TRP A 153 14.35 1.33 8.49
N ASP A 154 15.65 1.56 8.24
CA ASP A 154 16.69 0.53 8.34
C ASP A 154 16.72 -0.13 9.74
N ALA A 155 16.36 0.61 10.79
CA ALA A 155 16.28 0.08 12.16
C ALA A 155 15.08 -0.87 12.39
N GLU A 156 13.99 -0.69 11.64
CA GLU A 156 12.74 -1.44 11.75
C GLU A 156 12.68 -2.64 10.80
N MET A 157 13.51 -2.66 9.76
CA MET A 157 13.60 -3.80 8.84
C MET A 157 14.20 -5.01 9.55
N GLU A 158 13.49 -6.14 9.49
CA GLU A 158 14.02 -7.42 9.96
C GLU A 158 15.28 -7.81 9.17
N PRO A 159 16.32 -8.35 9.82
CA PRO A 159 17.44 -8.94 9.10
C PRO A 159 16.94 -10.12 8.27
N GLN A 160 17.17 -10.09 6.96
CA GLN A 160 16.87 -11.25 6.12
C GLN A 160 17.71 -12.46 6.57
N PRO A 161 17.13 -13.67 6.70
CA PRO A 161 17.94 -14.87 6.89
C PRO A 161 18.92 -14.97 5.71
N GLN A 162 20.20 -15.15 6.03
CA GLN A 162 21.20 -15.37 4.98
C GLN A 162 20.76 -16.56 4.13
N PRO A 163 20.89 -16.51 2.79
CA PRO A 163 20.64 -17.68 1.98
C PRO A 163 21.52 -18.80 2.49
N VAL A 164 20.90 -19.89 2.96
CA VAL A 164 21.62 -21.13 3.23
C VAL A 164 22.27 -21.51 1.90
N ALA A 165 23.60 -21.61 1.88
CA ALA A 165 24.30 -22.05 0.68
C ALA A 165 23.66 -23.35 0.22
N ALA A 166 23.12 -23.36 -1.00
CA ALA A 166 22.66 -24.60 -1.60
C ALA A 166 23.89 -25.52 -1.76
N GLU A 167 23.87 -26.67 -1.08
CA GLU A 167 24.79 -27.78 -1.34
C GLU A 167 24.56 -28.37 -2.74
#